data_AF-A0A522BMR2-F1
#
_entry.id   AF-A0A522BMR2-F1
#
_cell.length_a   1.000
_cell.length_b   1.000
_cell.length_c   1.000
_cell.angle_alpha   90.00
_cell.angle_beta   90.00
_cell.angle_gamma   90.00
#
_symmetry.space_group_name_H-M   'P 1'
#
loop_
_entity.id
_entity.type
_entity.pdbx_description
1 polymer ?
#
loop_
_entity_poly.entity_id
_entity_poly.type
_entity_poly.pdbx_seq_one_letter_code
_entity_poly.pdbx_strand_id
1 'polypeptide(L)'
;MPASIDPERMPHVPEKQRGPVTLRRGQVQATTTDQRLLDSRGPSDWVHTDPWRVLRIQTEFVEGFGLLAELPRAVSVFGSARTPREAPEYALAQKLGGALADAGWAVITGGGPGIMEATNRGASEAGGLSVGLGIELPFEQSLNDWVDLGLEFRYFFARKTMFVKYAQAFVIMPGGFGTLDECFEALTLVQTRKVNQFPVILMGTDFWAPLLDWLRGTLAAQGLIHSSDLELFTVTDDVDEAVRIIDEAYEHRADKPPIATGDEHPGTDGE
;
A
#
# COMPACT_ATOMS: atom_id res chain seq x y z
N MET A 1 -29.49 -77.10 7.19
CA MET A 1 -28.81 -76.11 8.06
C MET A 1 -28.96 -74.74 7.42
N PRO A 2 -29.88 -73.87 7.87
CA PRO A 2 -29.87 -72.48 7.41
C PRO A 2 -28.69 -71.77 8.08
N ALA A 3 -27.90 -71.05 7.30
CA ALA A 3 -26.80 -70.25 7.83
C ALA A 3 -27.35 -69.19 8.80
N SER A 4 -26.79 -69.14 10.00
CA SER A 4 -27.10 -68.14 11.01
C SER A 4 -26.80 -66.74 10.46
N ILE A 5 -27.85 -65.92 10.32
CA ILE A 5 -27.69 -64.48 10.10
C ILE A 5 -27.26 -63.90 11.45
N ASP A 6 -26.00 -63.50 11.52
CA ASP A 6 -25.43 -62.79 12.67
C ASP A 6 -26.20 -61.47 12.88
N PRO A 7 -26.95 -61.32 14.00
CA PRO A 7 -27.82 -60.17 14.24
C PRO A 7 -27.05 -58.88 14.56
N GLU A 8 -25.73 -58.93 14.76
CA GLU A 8 -24.89 -57.75 15.03
C GLU A 8 -24.17 -57.21 13.81
N ARG A 9 -24.29 -57.86 12.65
CA ARG A 9 -23.66 -57.36 11.42
C ARG A 9 -24.46 -56.17 10.88
N MET A 10 -24.16 -54.98 11.41
CA MET A 10 -24.73 -53.72 10.95
C MET A 10 -24.65 -53.66 9.42
N PRO A 11 -25.74 -53.29 8.72
CA PRO A 11 -25.72 -53.23 7.26
C PRO A 11 -24.57 -52.31 6.83
N HIS A 12 -23.74 -52.77 5.89
CA HIS A 12 -22.60 -52.02 5.38
C HIS A 12 -23.11 -50.79 4.62
N VAL A 13 -23.44 -49.73 5.35
CA VAL A 13 -23.93 -48.48 4.78
C VAL A 13 -22.75 -47.85 4.03
N PRO A 14 -22.89 -47.53 2.72
CA PRO A 14 -21.87 -46.78 2.02
C PRO A 14 -21.61 -45.48 2.78
N GLU A 15 -20.38 -45.30 3.26
CA GLU A 15 -19.92 -44.16 4.04
C GLU A 15 -18.72 -43.54 3.33
N LYS A 16 -18.73 -42.21 3.17
CA LYS A 16 -17.64 -41.47 2.54
C LYS A 16 -17.40 -40.18 3.31
N GLN A 17 -16.16 -39.96 3.73
CA GLN A 17 -15.72 -38.68 4.31
C GLN A 17 -15.49 -37.64 3.20
N ARG A 18 -15.94 -36.40 3.45
CA ARG A 18 -15.72 -35.24 2.58
C ARG A 18 -15.32 -34.05 3.45
N GLY A 19 -14.03 -33.78 3.57
CA GLY A 19 -13.53 -32.77 4.53
C GLY A 19 -13.98 -33.13 5.95
N PRO A 20 -14.59 -32.20 6.72
CA PRO A 20 -15.09 -32.49 8.08
C PRO A 20 -16.43 -33.25 8.11
N VAL A 21 -17.04 -33.59 6.97
CA VAL A 21 -18.40 -34.15 6.90
C VAL A 21 -18.40 -35.65 6.58
N THR A 22 -19.22 -36.42 7.29
CA THR A 22 -19.49 -37.85 7.01
C THR A 22 -20.81 -38.01 6.26
N LEU A 23 -20.76 -38.57 5.05
CA LEU A 23 -21.95 -38.82 4.22
C LEU A 23 -22.27 -40.32 4.18
N ARG A 24 -23.56 -40.66 4.32
CA ARG A 24 -24.07 -42.04 4.32
C ARG A 24 -25.25 -42.23 3.37
N ARG A 25 -25.46 -43.46 2.89
CA ARG A 25 -26.61 -43.86 2.04
C ARG A 25 -26.69 -43.03 0.75
N GLY A 26 -27.89 -42.59 0.35
CA GLY A 26 -28.12 -41.82 -0.88
C GLY A 26 -27.45 -40.44 -0.94
N GLN A 27 -26.74 -40.03 0.11
CA GLN A 27 -25.94 -38.80 0.15
C GLN A 27 -24.50 -39.03 -0.35
N VAL A 28 -24.08 -40.29 -0.57
CA VAL A 28 -22.75 -40.61 -1.10
C VAL A 28 -22.69 -40.29 -2.59
N GLN A 29 -21.90 -39.28 -2.94
CA GLN A 29 -21.66 -38.87 -4.32
C GLN A 29 -20.61 -39.78 -4.98
N ALA A 30 -20.86 -40.17 -6.23
CA ALA A 30 -20.01 -41.09 -6.98
C ALA A 30 -18.60 -40.52 -7.24
N THR A 31 -18.48 -39.22 -7.49
CA THR A 31 -17.20 -38.55 -7.75
C THR A 31 -16.58 -38.00 -6.46
N THR A 32 -15.26 -37.80 -6.45
CA THR A 32 -14.58 -37.08 -5.36
C THR A 32 -14.75 -35.57 -5.53
N THR A 33 -14.34 -34.79 -4.53
CA THR A 33 -14.30 -33.32 -4.66
C THR A 33 -13.19 -32.90 -5.62
N ASP A 34 -11.99 -33.48 -5.50
CA ASP A 34 -10.86 -33.18 -6.39
C ASP A 34 -11.15 -33.52 -7.85
N GLN A 35 -11.80 -34.66 -8.12
CA GLN A 35 -12.15 -35.03 -9.49
C GLN A 35 -13.06 -33.97 -10.13
N ARG A 36 -13.99 -33.37 -9.37
CA ARG A 36 -14.85 -32.29 -9.89
C ARG A 36 -14.10 -30.98 -10.07
N LEU A 37 -13.16 -30.66 -9.18
CA LEU A 37 -12.33 -29.45 -9.29
C LEU A 37 -11.36 -29.54 -10.48
N LEU A 38 -10.74 -30.69 -10.70
CA LEU A 38 -9.64 -30.88 -11.65
C LEU A 38 -10.11 -31.25 -13.06
N ASP A 39 -11.17 -32.06 -13.20
CA ASP A 39 -11.61 -32.55 -14.52
C ASP A 39 -12.66 -31.63 -15.19
N SER A 40 -13.30 -30.73 -14.43
CA SER A 40 -14.37 -29.87 -14.97
C SER A 40 -13.89 -28.45 -15.23
N ARG A 41 -14.16 -27.95 -16.45
CA ARG A 41 -14.02 -26.54 -16.84
C ARG A 41 -15.41 -25.96 -16.99
N GLY A 42 -16.04 -25.61 -15.87
CA GLY A 42 -17.34 -24.95 -15.88
C GLY A 42 -17.31 -23.57 -16.58
N PRO A 43 -18.44 -22.87 -16.67
CA PRO A 43 -18.49 -21.51 -17.21
C PRO A 43 -17.53 -20.57 -16.48
N SER A 44 -16.91 -19.62 -17.18
CA SER A 44 -15.89 -18.72 -16.64
C SER A 44 -16.42 -17.33 -16.26
N ASP A 45 -17.70 -17.03 -16.49
CA ASP A 45 -18.26 -15.67 -16.32
C ASP A 45 -18.04 -15.09 -14.91
N TRP A 46 -17.97 -15.95 -13.90
CA TRP A 46 -17.73 -15.56 -12.51
C TRP A 46 -16.39 -14.83 -12.31
N VAL A 47 -15.39 -15.00 -13.19
CA VAL A 47 -14.10 -14.27 -13.07
C VAL A 47 -14.23 -12.77 -13.35
N HIS A 48 -15.35 -12.34 -13.94
CA HIS A 48 -15.65 -10.96 -14.30
C HIS A 48 -16.71 -10.31 -13.40
N THR A 49 -17.21 -11.02 -12.39
CA THR A 49 -18.21 -10.50 -11.44
C THR A 49 -17.57 -9.94 -10.18
N ASP A 50 -18.32 -9.09 -9.46
CA ASP A 50 -17.83 -8.42 -8.26
C ASP A 50 -17.42 -9.36 -7.12
N PRO A 51 -18.10 -10.49 -6.85
CA PRO A 51 -17.64 -11.44 -5.83
C PRO A 51 -16.21 -11.94 -6.07
N TRP A 52 -15.84 -12.19 -7.33
CA TRP A 52 -14.48 -12.59 -7.66
C TRP A 52 -13.50 -11.42 -7.60
N ARG A 53 -13.94 -10.20 -7.97
CA ARG A 53 -13.13 -8.98 -7.78
C ARG A 53 -12.79 -8.76 -6.32
N VAL A 54 -13.72 -8.97 -5.39
CA VAL A 54 -13.46 -8.88 -3.94
C VAL A 54 -12.32 -9.81 -3.52
N LEU A 55 -12.32 -11.06 -4.01
CA LEU A 55 -11.23 -12.00 -3.72
C LEU A 55 -9.90 -11.55 -4.31
N ARG A 56 -9.89 -11.02 -5.54
CA ARG A 56 -8.66 -10.45 -6.15
C ARG A 56 -8.14 -9.24 -5.38
N ILE A 57 -9.03 -8.35 -4.97
CA ILE A 57 -8.69 -7.18 -4.15
C ILE A 57 -8.08 -7.64 -2.81
N GLN A 58 -8.70 -8.62 -2.17
CA GLN A 58 -8.17 -9.20 -0.93
C GLN A 58 -6.77 -9.77 -1.15
N THR A 59 -6.53 -10.48 -2.26
CA THR A 59 -5.21 -11.01 -2.60
C THR A 59 -4.16 -9.91 -2.71
N GLU A 60 -4.44 -8.78 -3.39
CA GLU A 60 -3.48 -7.67 -3.48
C GLU A 60 -3.14 -7.06 -2.10
N PHE A 61 -4.10 -7.01 -1.18
CA PHE A 61 -3.80 -6.60 0.19
C PHE A 61 -2.95 -7.62 0.94
N VAL A 62 -3.22 -8.92 0.79
CA VAL A 62 -2.44 -9.99 1.44
C VAL A 62 -1.00 -9.99 0.93
N GLU A 63 -0.81 -9.91 -0.39
CA GLU A 63 0.51 -9.86 -1.02
C GLU A 63 1.27 -8.58 -0.63
N GLY A 64 0.62 -7.42 -0.75
CA GLY A 64 1.21 -6.15 -0.36
C GLY A 64 1.60 -6.11 1.12
N PHE A 65 0.74 -6.59 2.01
CA PHE A 65 1.06 -6.63 3.44
C PHE A 65 2.14 -7.64 3.79
N GLY A 66 2.16 -8.79 3.14
CA GLY A 66 3.17 -9.82 3.38
C GLY A 66 4.56 -9.40 2.92
N LEU A 67 4.68 -8.85 1.70
CA LEU A 67 5.97 -8.47 1.11
C LEU A 67 6.58 -7.23 1.76
N LEU A 68 5.75 -6.30 2.26
CA LEU A 68 6.21 -5.07 2.92
C LEU A 68 6.27 -5.22 4.46
N ALA A 69 5.98 -6.39 5.02
CA ALA A 69 5.87 -6.61 6.47
C ALA A 69 7.14 -6.25 7.25
N GLU A 70 8.30 -6.51 6.68
CA GLU A 70 9.62 -6.29 7.29
C GLU A 70 10.31 -5.04 6.73
N LEU A 71 9.56 -4.16 6.05
CA LEU A 71 10.13 -2.94 5.53
C LEU A 71 10.67 -2.09 6.70
N PRO A 72 11.93 -1.59 6.64
CA PRO A 72 12.43 -0.66 7.63
C PRO A 72 11.66 0.66 7.53
N ARG A 73 12.05 1.64 8.36
CA ARG A 73 11.52 3.00 8.24
C ARG A 73 11.68 3.50 6.80
N ALA A 74 10.62 4.09 6.26
CA ALA A 74 10.55 4.44 4.85
C ALA A 74 9.86 5.78 4.59
N VAL A 75 10.22 6.37 3.46
CA VAL A 75 9.65 7.61 2.93
C VAL A 75 9.09 7.34 1.55
N SER A 76 7.83 7.71 1.32
CA SER A 76 7.24 7.64 -0.02
C SER A 76 7.51 8.94 -0.77
N VAL A 77 8.07 8.82 -1.98
CA VAL A 77 8.41 9.96 -2.84
C VAL A 77 7.59 9.91 -4.12
N PHE A 78 6.94 11.04 -4.42
CA PHE A 78 6.06 11.20 -5.58
C PHE A 78 6.54 12.33 -6.47
N GLY A 79 6.30 12.20 -7.77
CA GLY A 79 6.62 13.24 -8.74
C GLY A 79 6.27 12.84 -10.16
N SER A 80 6.57 13.71 -11.11
CA SER A 80 6.24 13.50 -12.51
C SER A 80 6.95 12.27 -13.10
N ALA A 81 6.16 11.39 -13.75
CA ALA A 81 6.68 10.31 -14.60
C ALA A 81 7.29 10.82 -15.93
N ARG A 82 7.16 12.12 -16.21
CA ARG A 82 7.52 12.73 -17.51
C ARG A 82 8.77 13.62 -17.44
N THR A 83 9.37 13.76 -16.26
CA THR A 83 10.57 14.58 -16.10
C THR A 83 11.75 13.93 -16.83
N PRO A 84 12.41 14.64 -17.76
CA PRO A 84 13.57 14.10 -18.46
C PRO A 84 14.80 14.07 -17.54
N ARG A 85 15.77 13.20 -17.84
CA ARG A 85 16.96 12.99 -16.98
C ARG A 85 17.86 14.22 -16.89
N GLU A 86 17.80 15.11 -17.87
CA GLU A 86 18.56 16.34 -17.95
C GLU A 86 17.93 17.48 -17.13
N ALA A 87 16.70 17.32 -16.66
CA ALA A 87 16.00 18.35 -15.90
C ALA A 87 16.61 18.53 -14.49
N PRO A 88 16.71 19.77 -13.98
CA PRO A 88 17.16 20.02 -12.61
C PRO A 88 16.38 19.25 -11.55
N GLU A 89 15.08 19.05 -11.75
CA GLU A 89 14.20 18.31 -10.84
C GLU A 89 14.56 16.83 -10.77
N TYR A 90 15.06 16.24 -11.85
CA TYR A 90 15.56 14.86 -11.85
C TYR A 90 16.81 14.76 -10.97
N ALA A 91 17.77 15.66 -11.15
CA ALA A 91 18.98 15.69 -10.33
C ALA A 91 18.66 15.93 -8.85
N LEU A 92 17.69 16.81 -8.56
CA LEU A 92 17.22 17.05 -7.20
C LEU A 92 16.59 15.79 -6.58
N ALA A 93 15.72 15.09 -7.32
CA ALA A 93 15.11 13.83 -6.88
C ALA A 93 16.16 12.73 -6.63
N GLN A 94 17.18 12.64 -7.48
CA GLN A 94 18.29 11.70 -7.28
C GLN A 94 19.11 12.05 -6.04
N LYS A 95 19.42 13.33 -5.82
CA LYS A 95 20.08 13.79 -4.59
C LYS A 95 19.24 13.45 -3.35
N LEU A 96 17.93 13.69 -3.40
CA LEU A 96 16.99 13.37 -2.33
C LEU A 96 16.98 11.86 -2.01
N GLY A 97 16.89 11.00 -3.03
CA GLY A 97 16.91 9.55 -2.84
C GLY A 97 18.19 9.08 -2.13
N GLY A 98 19.35 9.60 -2.53
CA GLY A 98 20.62 9.30 -1.87
C GLY A 98 20.67 9.79 -0.43
N ALA A 99 20.25 11.04 -0.17
CA ALA A 99 20.25 11.60 1.17
C ALA A 99 19.31 10.85 2.14
N LEU A 100 18.15 10.40 1.66
CA LEU A 100 17.23 9.56 2.44
C LEU A 100 17.87 8.21 2.78
N ALA A 101 18.50 7.56 1.80
CA ALA A 101 19.21 6.29 2.00
C ALA A 101 20.38 6.43 2.99
N ASP A 102 21.19 7.48 2.86
CA ASP A 102 22.29 7.78 3.79
C ASP A 102 21.79 8.01 5.22
N ALA A 103 20.62 8.62 5.37
CA ALA A 103 19.92 8.77 6.64
C ALA A 103 19.23 7.47 7.12
N GLY A 104 19.36 6.35 6.41
CA GLY A 104 18.82 5.05 6.81
C GLY A 104 17.32 4.91 6.60
N TRP A 105 16.75 5.62 5.63
CA TRP A 105 15.37 5.48 5.18
C TRP A 105 15.32 4.61 3.92
N ALA A 106 14.41 3.64 3.89
CA ALA A 106 14.00 3.04 2.63
C ALA A 106 13.21 4.08 1.80
N VAL A 107 13.34 4.01 0.48
CA VAL A 107 12.65 4.91 -0.44
C VAL A 107 11.58 4.14 -1.18
N ILE A 108 10.33 4.56 -1.04
CA ILE A 108 9.18 3.99 -1.76
C ILE A 108 8.79 4.95 -2.86
N THR A 109 8.64 4.47 -4.08
CA THR A 109 8.11 5.26 -5.19
C THR A 109 7.02 4.47 -5.94
N GLY A 110 6.42 5.10 -6.94
CA GLY A 110 5.55 4.40 -7.88
C GLY A 110 6.25 3.49 -8.88
N GLY A 111 7.59 3.37 -8.83
CA GLY A 111 8.39 2.49 -9.67
C GLY A 111 8.51 2.91 -11.14
N GLY A 112 7.85 3.99 -11.56
CA GLY A 112 7.87 4.45 -12.95
C GLY A 112 9.13 5.24 -13.35
N PRO A 113 9.13 5.81 -14.58
CA PRO A 113 10.21 6.69 -15.06
C PRO A 113 10.17 8.08 -14.40
N GLY A 114 11.07 8.96 -14.83
CA GLY A 114 11.11 10.36 -14.40
C GLY A 114 11.56 10.52 -12.96
N ILE A 115 10.83 11.29 -12.17
CA ILE A 115 11.18 11.56 -10.76
C ILE A 115 11.22 10.28 -9.91
N MET A 116 10.32 9.33 -10.17
CA MET A 116 10.30 8.05 -9.44
C MET A 116 11.61 7.29 -9.67
N GLU A 117 12.01 7.10 -10.93
CA GLU A 117 13.30 6.52 -11.30
C GLU A 117 14.48 7.28 -10.69
N ALA A 118 14.49 8.61 -10.77
CA ALA A 118 15.57 9.42 -10.20
C ALA A 118 15.76 9.15 -8.70
N THR A 119 14.64 9.10 -7.97
CA THR A 119 14.66 8.88 -6.52
C THR A 119 15.08 7.45 -6.19
N ASN A 120 14.54 6.45 -6.90
CA ASN A 120 14.95 5.04 -6.75
C ASN A 120 16.45 4.87 -7.02
N ARG A 121 16.94 5.50 -8.10
CA ARG A 121 18.34 5.51 -8.47
C ARG A 121 19.22 6.09 -7.38
N GLY A 122 18.87 7.25 -6.86
CA GLY A 122 19.63 7.88 -5.77
C GLY A 122 19.74 6.98 -4.54
N ALA A 123 18.63 6.36 -4.14
CA ALA A 123 18.60 5.45 -3.00
C ALA A 123 19.45 4.18 -3.22
N SER A 124 19.29 3.55 -4.39
CA SER A 124 20.01 2.33 -4.77
C SER A 124 21.53 2.58 -4.92
N GLU A 125 21.93 3.68 -5.56
CA GLU A 125 23.35 4.07 -5.70
C GLU A 125 24.02 4.35 -4.33
N ALA A 126 23.27 4.83 -3.35
CA ALA A 126 23.72 5.02 -1.97
C ALA A 126 23.70 3.73 -1.13
N GLY A 127 23.24 2.60 -1.68
CA GLY A 127 23.14 1.32 -1.00
C GLY A 127 21.96 1.20 -0.03
N GLY A 128 20.98 2.11 -0.13
CA GLY A 128 19.71 2.02 0.59
C GLY A 128 18.70 1.12 -0.13
N LEU A 129 17.63 0.75 0.58
CA LEU A 129 16.56 -0.06 0.01
C LEU A 129 15.63 0.78 -0.88
N SER A 130 15.58 0.44 -2.17
CA SER A 130 14.72 1.09 -3.16
C SER A 130 13.49 0.24 -3.48
N VAL A 131 12.29 0.76 -3.20
CA VAL A 131 11.00 0.08 -3.39
C VAL A 131 10.22 0.74 -4.53
N GLY A 132 9.62 -0.08 -5.38
CA GLY A 132 8.75 0.34 -6.48
C GLY A 132 7.38 -0.33 -6.37
N LEU A 133 6.35 0.47 -6.10
CA LEU A 133 4.97 0.03 -6.11
C LEU A 133 4.36 0.42 -7.46
N GLY A 134 4.41 -0.45 -8.44
CA GLY A 134 3.86 -0.26 -9.79
C GLY A 134 2.33 -0.33 -9.84
N ILE A 135 1.77 -0.01 -11.00
CA ILE A 135 0.34 -0.10 -11.28
C ILE A 135 0.13 -0.53 -12.74
N GLU A 136 -0.79 -1.47 -12.96
CA GLU A 136 -1.21 -1.88 -14.30
C GLU A 136 -1.84 -0.69 -15.05
N LEU A 137 -1.24 -0.34 -16.19
CA LEU A 137 -1.69 0.72 -17.09
C LEU A 137 -1.88 0.16 -18.50
N PRO A 138 -2.74 0.79 -19.33
CA PRO A 138 -3.00 0.32 -20.69
C PRO A 138 -1.82 0.51 -21.67
N PHE A 139 -0.71 1.12 -21.21
CA PHE A 139 0.52 1.33 -21.97
C PHE A 139 1.68 0.68 -21.20
N GLU A 140 2.69 0.24 -21.95
CA GLU A 140 3.83 -0.49 -21.39
C GLU A 140 4.64 0.42 -20.45
N GLN A 141 4.54 0.14 -19.16
CA GLN A 141 5.33 0.77 -18.11
C GLN A 141 5.74 -0.33 -17.15
N SER A 142 7.01 -0.77 -17.25
CA SER A 142 7.63 -1.64 -16.25
C SER A 142 8.17 -0.81 -15.10
N LEU A 143 8.43 -1.47 -13.97
CA LEU A 143 9.31 -0.91 -12.94
C LEU A 143 10.66 -0.51 -13.56
N ASN A 144 11.22 0.60 -13.06
CA ASN A 144 12.54 1.06 -13.47
C ASN A 144 13.66 0.15 -12.91
N ASP A 145 14.82 0.19 -13.56
CA ASP A 145 15.95 -0.72 -13.25
C ASP A 145 16.60 -0.51 -11.88
N TRP A 146 16.21 0.53 -11.14
CA TRP A 146 16.76 0.89 -9.82
C TRP A 146 15.86 0.44 -8.65
N VAL A 147 14.80 -0.32 -8.94
CA VAL A 147 13.93 -0.90 -7.92
C VAL A 147 14.51 -2.23 -7.45
N ASP A 148 14.80 -2.34 -6.14
CA ASP A 148 15.27 -3.57 -5.51
C ASP A 148 14.08 -4.47 -5.09
N LEU A 149 13.02 -3.86 -4.56
CA LEU A 149 11.79 -4.53 -4.14
C LEU A 149 10.59 -3.99 -4.93
N GLY A 150 10.07 -4.80 -5.84
CA GLY A 150 8.98 -4.42 -6.75
C GLY A 150 7.67 -5.14 -6.46
N LEU A 151 6.55 -4.40 -6.48
CA LEU A 151 5.19 -4.94 -6.48
C LEU A 151 4.40 -4.29 -7.61
N GLU A 152 3.58 -5.07 -8.32
CA GLU A 152 2.70 -4.56 -9.37
C GLU A 152 1.24 -4.73 -8.95
N PHE A 153 0.54 -3.61 -8.79
CA PHE A 153 -0.87 -3.60 -8.38
C PHE A 153 -1.79 -3.46 -9.59
N ARG A 154 -3.02 -3.96 -9.50
CA ARG A 154 -4.08 -3.61 -10.46
C ARG A 154 -5.03 -2.57 -9.91
N TYR A 155 -5.24 -2.57 -8.59
CA TYR A 155 -6.18 -1.68 -7.94
C TYR A 155 -5.46 -0.48 -7.30
N PHE A 156 -5.76 0.73 -7.82
CA PHE A 156 -5.18 1.99 -7.32
C PHE A 156 -5.30 2.15 -5.80
N PHE A 157 -6.44 1.84 -5.21
CA PHE A 157 -6.68 2.04 -3.78
C PHE A 157 -5.87 1.06 -2.90
N ALA A 158 -5.57 -0.15 -3.40
CA ALA A 158 -4.72 -1.10 -2.69
C ALA A 158 -3.29 -0.57 -2.64
N ARG A 159 -2.78 -0.11 -3.80
CA ARG A 159 -1.48 0.54 -3.93
C ARG A 159 -1.34 1.79 -3.04
N LYS A 160 -2.33 2.68 -3.07
CA LYS A 160 -2.39 3.89 -2.22
C LYS A 160 -2.27 3.57 -0.74
N THR A 161 -2.98 2.53 -0.30
CA THR A 161 -2.88 2.06 1.08
C THR A 161 -1.44 1.68 1.45
N MET A 162 -0.69 1.06 0.54
CA MET A 162 0.70 0.67 0.81
C MET A 162 1.63 1.88 0.94
N PHE A 163 1.45 2.91 0.12
CA PHE A 163 2.23 4.14 0.23
C PHE A 163 2.10 4.78 1.61
N VAL A 164 0.89 4.86 2.15
CA VAL A 164 0.62 5.49 3.44
C VAL A 164 1.01 4.57 4.61
N LYS A 165 0.65 3.29 4.54
CA LYS A 165 0.84 2.35 5.66
C LYS A 165 2.32 2.12 5.99
N TYR A 166 3.16 2.03 4.96
CA TYR A 166 4.56 1.65 5.12
C TYR A 166 5.53 2.84 5.15
N ALA A 167 5.07 4.04 4.83
CA ALA A 167 5.86 5.26 4.98
C ALA A 167 5.62 5.94 6.33
N GLN A 168 6.55 6.82 6.70
CA GLN A 168 6.41 7.73 7.84
C GLN A 168 6.37 9.19 7.41
N ALA A 169 6.72 9.47 6.16
CA ALA A 169 6.69 10.79 5.56
C ALA A 169 6.43 10.69 4.06
N PHE A 170 5.85 11.74 3.49
CA PHE A 170 5.76 11.93 2.04
C PHE A 170 6.66 13.08 1.59
N VAL A 171 7.40 12.86 0.51
CA VAL A 171 8.07 13.94 -0.23
C VAL A 171 7.45 14.06 -1.62
N ILE A 172 6.96 15.25 -1.94
CA ILE A 172 6.20 15.58 -3.14
C ILE A 172 7.05 16.49 -4.02
N MET A 173 7.64 15.91 -5.05
CA MET A 173 8.40 16.61 -6.09
C MET A 173 7.46 17.20 -7.15
N PRO A 174 7.92 18.12 -8.02
CA PRO A 174 7.11 18.66 -9.11
C PRO A 174 6.46 17.57 -9.97
N GLY A 175 5.16 17.70 -10.20
CA GLY A 175 4.33 16.58 -10.64
C GLY A 175 3.00 16.97 -11.29
N GLY A 176 2.36 15.97 -11.89
CA GLY A 176 1.04 16.10 -12.53
C GLY A 176 -0.10 15.62 -11.64
N PHE A 177 -1.20 15.17 -12.25
CA PHE A 177 -2.40 14.73 -11.51
C PHE A 177 -2.16 13.60 -10.52
N GLY A 178 -1.37 12.58 -10.88
CA GLY A 178 -1.06 11.50 -9.93
C GLY A 178 -0.31 12.00 -8.69
N THR A 179 0.60 12.95 -8.86
CA THR A 179 1.33 13.57 -7.75
C THR A 179 0.41 14.43 -6.87
N LEU A 180 -0.50 15.18 -7.48
CA LEU A 180 -1.49 15.98 -6.76
C LEU A 180 -2.50 15.10 -5.99
N ASP A 181 -2.91 13.97 -6.58
CA ASP A 181 -3.79 13.00 -5.95
C ASP A 181 -3.19 12.47 -4.64
N GLU A 182 -1.94 12.01 -4.67
CA GLU A 182 -1.23 11.51 -3.47
C GLU A 182 -0.94 12.64 -2.46
N CYS A 183 -0.61 13.84 -2.93
CA CYS A 183 -0.38 15.00 -2.07
C CYS A 183 -1.66 15.37 -1.28
N PHE A 184 -2.79 15.55 -1.96
CA PHE A 184 -4.03 15.92 -1.28
C PHE A 184 -4.63 14.78 -0.47
N GLU A 185 -4.40 13.52 -0.85
CA GLU A 185 -4.75 12.36 -0.02
C GLU A 185 -4.01 12.40 1.32
N ALA A 186 -2.68 12.59 1.30
CA ALA A 186 -1.89 12.71 2.52
C ALA A 186 -2.34 13.89 3.39
N LEU A 187 -2.52 15.07 2.81
CA LEU A 187 -3.01 16.25 3.55
C LEU A 187 -4.38 16.00 4.18
N THR A 188 -5.30 15.35 3.47
CA THR A 188 -6.62 15.01 4.01
C THR A 188 -6.51 14.01 5.16
N LEU A 189 -5.63 13.01 5.06
CA LEU A 189 -5.40 12.03 6.12
C LEU A 189 -4.80 12.66 7.39
N VAL A 190 -3.88 13.62 7.25
CA VAL A 190 -3.31 14.36 8.39
C VAL A 190 -4.35 15.32 8.98
N GLN A 191 -5.03 16.10 8.15
CA GLN A 191 -6.09 17.04 8.58
C GLN A 191 -7.18 16.32 9.39
N THR A 192 -7.58 15.14 8.95
CA THR A 192 -8.62 14.33 9.61
C THR A 192 -8.08 13.43 10.74
N ARG A 193 -6.78 13.54 11.07
CA ARG A 193 -6.09 12.76 12.12
C ARG A 193 -6.18 11.24 11.92
N LYS A 194 -6.36 10.80 10.68
CA LYS A 194 -6.29 9.38 10.30
C LYS A 194 -4.86 8.87 10.32
N VAL A 195 -3.91 9.77 10.07
CA VAL A 195 -2.49 9.57 10.33
C VAL A 195 -2.01 10.76 11.16
N ASN A 196 -1.23 10.48 12.21
CA ASN A 196 -0.67 11.50 13.09
C ASN A 196 0.85 11.54 12.93
N GLN A 197 1.45 12.73 13.04
CA GLN A 197 2.90 12.93 12.92
C GLN A 197 3.46 12.37 11.60
N PHE A 198 2.89 12.80 10.49
CA PHE A 198 3.26 12.37 9.14
C PHE A 198 3.64 13.61 8.33
N PRO A 199 4.92 13.99 8.27
CA PRO A 199 5.33 15.19 7.55
C PRO A 199 5.11 14.99 6.04
N VAL A 200 4.60 16.05 5.43
CA VAL A 200 4.42 16.17 3.98
C VAL A 200 5.32 17.30 3.52
N ILE A 201 6.35 16.97 2.73
CA ILE A 201 7.34 17.94 2.24
C ILE A 201 7.15 18.13 0.74
N LEU A 202 7.00 19.37 0.29
CA LEU A 202 6.89 19.74 -1.12
C LEU A 202 8.23 20.32 -1.57
N MET A 203 8.89 19.64 -2.51
CA MET A 203 10.16 20.09 -3.07
C MET A 203 9.94 20.98 -4.30
N GLY A 204 10.65 22.10 -4.42
CA GLY A 204 10.55 23.02 -5.56
C GLY A 204 9.63 24.21 -5.26
N THR A 205 10.12 25.19 -4.50
CA THR A 205 9.31 26.32 -4.00
C THR A 205 8.61 27.08 -5.12
N ASP A 206 9.32 27.40 -6.21
CA ASP A 206 8.78 28.11 -7.37
C ASP A 206 7.65 27.34 -8.07
N PHE A 207 7.74 26.01 -8.13
CA PHE A 207 6.72 25.18 -8.75
C PHE A 207 5.41 25.18 -7.94
N TRP A 208 5.53 25.12 -6.62
CA TRP A 208 4.38 25.04 -5.72
C TRP A 208 3.73 26.39 -5.41
N ALA A 209 4.48 27.50 -5.51
CA ALA A 209 4.00 28.83 -5.15
C ALA A 209 2.60 29.19 -5.71
N PRO A 210 2.29 28.98 -7.01
CA PRO A 210 0.97 29.30 -7.55
C PRO A 210 -0.18 28.49 -6.92
N LEU A 211 0.08 27.22 -6.57
CA LEU A 211 -0.92 26.40 -5.88
C LEU A 211 -1.15 26.90 -4.45
N LEU A 212 -0.08 27.26 -3.74
CA LEU A 212 -0.16 27.79 -2.37
C LEU A 212 -0.92 29.12 -2.32
N ASP A 213 -0.71 29.99 -3.30
CA ASP A 213 -1.45 31.24 -3.43
C ASP A 213 -2.94 30.98 -3.64
N TRP A 214 -3.30 29.97 -4.44
CA TRP A 214 -4.70 29.57 -4.60
C TRP A 214 -5.28 28.97 -3.32
N LEU A 215 -4.56 28.08 -2.62
CA LEU A 215 -5.00 27.48 -1.35
C LEU A 215 -5.28 28.58 -0.31
N ARG A 216 -4.40 29.58 -0.19
CA ARG A 216 -4.56 30.72 0.71
C ARG A 216 -5.68 31.66 0.27
N GLY A 217 -5.60 32.15 -0.96
CA GLY A 217 -6.48 33.20 -1.49
C GLY A 217 -7.89 32.72 -1.83
N THR A 218 -8.09 31.41 -1.97
CA THR A 218 -9.39 30.82 -2.30
C THR A 218 -9.90 29.93 -1.17
N LEU A 219 -9.22 28.81 -0.88
CA LEU A 219 -9.77 27.83 0.06
C LEU A 219 -9.82 28.37 1.49
N ALA A 220 -8.71 28.91 2.00
CA ALA A 220 -8.67 29.48 3.35
C ALA A 220 -9.51 30.75 3.45
N ALA A 221 -9.42 31.65 2.45
CA ALA A 221 -10.21 32.88 2.42
C ALA A 221 -11.74 32.65 2.42
N GLN A 222 -12.20 31.56 1.80
CA GLN A 222 -13.61 31.17 1.77
C GLN A 222 -14.02 30.25 2.93
N GLY A 223 -13.10 29.90 3.84
CA GLY A 223 -13.37 29.02 4.98
C GLY A 223 -13.62 27.56 4.59
N LEU A 224 -13.10 27.11 3.44
CA LEU A 224 -13.17 25.71 3.00
C LEU A 224 -12.09 24.85 3.66
N ILE A 225 -11.01 25.47 4.15
CA ILE A 225 -9.98 24.90 5.02
C ILE A 225 -9.68 25.90 6.14
N HIS A 226 -9.12 25.43 7.26
CA HIS A 226 -8.57 26.32 8.28
C HIS A 226 -7.24 26.92 7.80
N SER A 227 -6.92 28.14 8.23
CA SER A 227 -5.62 28.76 7.93
C SER A 227 -4.45 27.94 8.48
N SER A 228 -4.65 27.23 9.59
CA SER A 228 -3.67 26.30 10.17
C SER A 228 -3.48 25.03 9.33
N ASP A 229 -4.39 24.70 8.42
CA ASP A 229 -4.22 23.52 7.55
C ASP A 229 -3.08 23.73 6.54
N LEU A 230 -2.64 24.98 6.34
CA LEU A 230 -1.46 25.32 5.54
C LEU A 230 -0.14 25.04 6.26
N GLU A 231 -0.19 24.69 7.56
CA GLU A 231 0.95 24.25 8.36
C GLU A 231 1.14 22.73 8.30
N LEU A 232 0.24 22.01 7.61
CA LEU A 232 0.30 20.55 7.46
C LEU A 232 1.44 20.07 6.56
N PHE A 233 2.07 20.97 5.82
CA PHE A 233 3.17 20.66 4.93
C PHE A 233 4.26 21.72 4.99
N THR A 234 5.47 21.31 4.60
CA THR A 234 6.62 22.21 4.44
C THR A 234 7.00 22.30 2.97
N VAL A 235 7.44 23.47 2.51
CA VAL A 235 7.88 23.69 1.13
C VAL A 235 9.33 24.15 1.17
N THR A 236 10.22 23.44 0.47
CA THR A 236 11.66 23.73 0.48
C THR A 236 12.32 23.34 -0.84
N ASP A 237 13.50 23.90 -1.09
CA ASP A 237 14.43 23.47 -2.16
C ASP A 237 15.64 22.72 -1.58
N ASP A 238 15.78 22.67 -0.26
CA ASP A 238 16.90 22.07 0.44
C ASP A 238 16.59 20.62 0.83
N VAL A 239 17.33 19.70 0.22
CA VAL A 239 17.27 18.26 0.52
C VAL A 239 17.63 17.98 1.98
N ASP A 240 18.60 18.69 2.54
CA ASP A 240 19.08 18.44 3.89
C ASP A 240 18.05 18.92 4.93
N GLU A 241 17.31 19.99 4.60
CA GLU A 241 16.14 20.40 5.37
C GLU A 241 15.01 19.37 5.32
N ALA A 242 14.69 18.85 4.13
CA ALA A 242 13.66 17.83 3.98
C ALA A 242 13.96 16.59 4.83
N VAL A 243 15.19 16.06 4.77
CA VAL A 243 15.62 14.90 5.57
C VAL A 243 15.55 15.19 7.07
N ARG A 244 16.04 16.36 7.50
CA ARG A 244 15.99 16.76 8.92
C ARG A 244 14.57 16.80 9.47
N ILE A 245 13.62 17.37 8.73
CA ILE A 245 12.20 17.41 9.14
C ILE A 245 11.64 16.01 9.34
N ILE A 246 12.00 15.08 8.44
CA ILE A 246 11.55 13.69 8.49
C ILE A 246 12.13 12.98 9.73
N ASP A 247 13.43 13.14 9.99
CA ASP A 247 14.10 12.55 11.16
C ASP A 247 13.51 13.09 12.47
N GLU A 248 13.38 14.41 12.62
CA GLU A 248 12.80 15.04 13.81
C GLU A 248 11.36 14.56 14.08
N ALA A 249 10.54 14.47 13.03
CA ALA A 249 9.17 13.97 13.16
C ALA A 249 9.11 12.50 13.58
N TYR A 250 10.04 11.68 13.10
CA TYR A 250 10.14 10.27 13.45
C TYR A 250 10.61 10.05 14.89
N GLU A 251 11.64 10.77 15.33
CA GLU A 251 12.14 10.72 16.71
C GLU A 251 11.04 11.13 17.71
N HIS A 252 10.34 12.23 17.44
CA HIS A 252 9.20 12.69 18.25
C HIS A 252 8.02 11.71 18.30
N ARG A 253 7.91 10.80 17.33
CA ARG A 253 6.91 9.73 17.34
C ARG A 253 7.37 8.53 18.14
N ALA A 254 8.65 8.16 18.05
CA ALA A 254 9.22 7.04 18.80
C ALA A 254 9.12 7.24 20.33
N ASP A 255 9.13 8.50 20.79
CA ASP A 255 8.97 8.85 22.20
C ASP A 255 7.53 8.70 22.73
N LYS A 256 6.52 8.50 21.87
CA LYS A 256 5.13 8.29 22.30
C LYS A 256 4.81 6.79 22.37
N PRO A 257 4.15 6.33 23.45
CA PRO A 257 3.74 4.93 23.54
C PRO A 257 2.80 4.58 22.38
N PRO A 258 2.88 3.35 21.82
CA PRO A 258 1.98 2.92 20.77
C PRO A 258 0.52 3.05 21.22
N ILE A 259 -0.35 3.43 20.29
CA ILE A 259 -1.79 3.50 20.54
C ILE A 259 -2.23 2.12 21.02
N ALA A 260 -2.73 2.04 22.24
CA ALA A 260 -3.25 0.80 22.80
C ALA A 260 -4.32 0.24 21.84
N THR A 261 -4.13 -0.99 21.37
CA THR A 261 -5.17 -1.73 20.66
C THR A 261 -6.32 -1.92 21.63
N GLY A 262 -7.40 -1.16 21.44
CA GLY A 262 -8.55 -1.10 22.35
C GLY A 262 -9.42 -2.36 22.34
N ASP A 263 -8.81 -3.53 22.44
CA ASP A 263 -9.48 -4.80 22.71
C ASP A 263 -9.35 -5.15 24.20
N GLU A 264 -9.71 -4.19 25.07
CA GLU A 264 -10.15 -4.54 26.42
C GLU A 264 -11.67 -4.69 26.36
N HIS A 265 -12.13 -5.93 26.14
CA HIS A 265 -13.49 -6.28 26.52
C HIS A 265 -13.66 -5.92 28.00
N PRO A 266 -14.69 -5.14 28.38
CA PRO A 266 -15.01 -5.00 29.78
C PRO A 266 -15.39 -6.40 30.27
N GLY A 267 -14.51 -6.99 31.08
CA GLY A 267 -14.79 -8.22 31.79
C GLY A 267 -16.12 -8.05 32.51
N THR A 268 -17.07 -8.91 32.19
CA THR A 268 -18.21 -9.16 33.05
C THR A 268 -17.69 -9.88 34.29
N ASP A 269 -17.14 -9.11 35.22
CA ASP A 269 -16.99 -9.52 36.62
C ASP A 269 -18.20 -8.98 37.38
N GLY A 270 -18.82 -9.89 38.11
CA GLY A 270 -20.21 -9.82 38.55
C GLY A 270 -20.54 -8.83 39.66
N GLU A 271 -21.83 -8.53 39.72
CA GLU A 271 -22.68 -8.70 40.90
C GLU A 271 -24.10 -9.09 40.45
#